data_AF-A0A0K0KNR5-F1
#
_entry.id   AF-A0A0K0KNR5-F1
#
_cell.length_a   1.000
_cell.length_b   1.000
_cell.length_c   1.000
_cell.angle_alpha   90.00
_cell.angle_beta   90.00
_cell.angle_gamma   90.00
#
_symmetry.space_group_name_H-M   'P 1'
#
loop_
_entity.id
_entity.type
_entity.pdbx_description
1 polymer ?
#
loop_
_entity_poly.entity_id
_entity_poly.type
_entity_poly.pdbx_seq_one_letter_code
_entity_poly.pdbx_strand_id
1 'polypeptide(L)'
;MKQEEYTPIIILLIRRIIFSTALIITSTLTRKNTAEPEKLRIYECGFDPLSTPRLPFSIKFFLIGILFLIFDLEISYIFPWCTTIKEIKWIRFITMLLFLIILTIGFIYEWLKKKD
;
A
#
# COMPACT_ATOMS: atom_id res chain seq x y z
N MET A 1 -23.80 -11.73 2.39
CA MET A 1 -22.94 -11.60 3.58
C MET A 1 -23.65 -10.67 4.54
N LYS A 2 -24.16 -11.18 5.68
CA LYS A 2 -25.04 -10.42 6.59
C LYS A 2 -24.21 -9.50 7.49
N GLN A 3 -24.81 -8.43 8.00
CA GLN A 3 -24.17 -7.48 8.94
C GLN A 3 -23.55 -8.19 10.16
N GLU A 4 -24.13 -9.32 10.58
CA GLU A 4 -23.66 -10.17 11.68
C GLU A 4 -22.25 -10.74 11.47
N GLU A 5 -21.80 -10.91 10.22
CA GLU A 5 -20.47 -11.43 9.89
C GLU A 5 -19.36 -10.36 10.06
N TYR A 6 -19.71 -9.07 10.00
CA TYR A 6 -18.73 -7.97 10.14
C TYR A 6 -18.45 -7.59 11.60
N THR A 7 -19.41 -7.81 12.48
CA THR A 7 -19.28 -7.57 13.93
C THR A 7 -18.00 -8.18 14.54
N PRO A 8 -17.68 -9.47 14.33
CA PRO A 8 -16.45 -10.05 14.90
C PRO A 8 -15.17 -9.44 14.31
N ILE A 9 -15.17 -9.04 13.05
CA ILE A 9 -14.02 -8.41 12.39
C ILE A 9 -13.71 -7.05 13.02
N ILE A 10 -14.75 -6.23 13.23
CA ILE A 10 -14.62 -4.90 13.83
C ILE A 10 -14.14 -5.01 15.28
N ILE A 11 -14.71 -5.93 16.06
CA ILE A 11 -14.28 -6.18 17.45
C ILE A 11 -12.80 -6.58 17.49
N LEU A 12 -12.35 -7.44 16.56
CA LEU A 12 -10.96 -7.85 16.47
C LEU A 12 -10.03 -6.67 16.16
N LEU A 13 -10.39 -5.80 15.21
CA LEU A 13 -9.62 -4.62 14.85
C LEU A 13 -9.47 -3.66 16.03
N ILE A 14 -10.57 -3.37 16.73
CA ILE A 14 -10.57 -2.50 17.92
C ILE A 14 -9.66 -3.10 19.01
N ARG A 15 -9.79 -4.39 19.29
CA ARG A 15 -8.96 -5.08 20.29
C ARG A 15 -7.46 -4.99 19.96
N ARG A 16 -7.08 -5.15 18.68
CA ARG A 16 -5.68 -5.04 18.23
C ARG A 16 -5.12 -3.64 18.45
N ILE A 17 -5.89 -2.61 18.12
CA ILE A 17 -5.50 -1.21 18.32
C ILE A 17 -5.34 -0.92 19.81
N ILE A 18 -6.30 -1.30 20.64
CA ILE A 18 -6.22 -1.13 22.11
C ILE A 18 -4.98 -1.80 22.67
N PHE A 19 -4.72 -3.05 22.26
CA PHE A 19 -3.57 -3.80 22.73
C PHE A 19 -2.24 -3.16 22.31
N SER A 20 -2.10 -2.78 21.04
CA SER A 20 -0.88 -2.10 20.54
C SER A 20 -0.63 -0.79 21.28
N THR A 21 -1.67 0.01 21.48
CA THR A 21 -1.56 1.29 22.19
C THR A 21 -1.24 1.09 23.67
N ALA A 22 -1.82 0.09 24.33
CA ALA A 22 -1.51 -0.26 25.71
C ALA A 22 -0.04 -0.67 25.88
N LEU A 23 0.52 -1.43 24.93
CA LEU A 23 1.95 -1.77 24.91
C LEU A 23 2.82 -0.53 24.76
N ILE A 24 2.46 0.41 23.86
CA ILE A 24 3.19 1.66 23.70
C ILE A 24 3.13 2.47 25.00
N ILE A 25 1.96 2.62 25.62
CA ILE A 25 1.78 3.38 26.87
C ILE A 25 2.58 2.76 28.02
N THR A 26 2.51 1.44 28.20
CA THR A 26 3.28 0.76 29.26
C THR A 26 4.78 0.90 29.04
N SER A 27 5.24 0.83 27.78
CA SER A 27 6.64 1.05 27.43
C SER A 27 7.11 2.48 27.72
N THR A 28 6.29 3.50 27.46
CA THR A 28 6.65 4.90 27.71
C THR A 28 6.58 5.27 29.19
N LEU A 29 5.63 4.71 29.95
CA LEU A 29 5.53 4.91 31.40
C LEU A 29 6.69 4.26 32.17
N THR A 30 7.16 3.08 31.74
CA THR A 30 8.27 2.37 32.40
C THR A 30 9.63 2.93 32.01
N ARG A 31 9.71 3.66 30.89
CA ARG A 31 10.98 4.20 30.37
C ARG A 31 11.48 5.37 31.22
N LYS A 32 12.72 5.27 31.72
CA LYS A 32 13.45 6.41 32.30
C LYS A 32 13.77 7.43 31.20
N ASN A 33 13.01 8.51 31.14
CA ASN A 33 13.12 9.53 30.10
C ASN A 33 14.26 10.51 30.42
N THR A 34 15.49 10.16 30.02
CA THR A 34 16.67 11.05 30.10
C THR A 34 17.00 11.58 28.71
N ALA A 35 16.56 12.81 28.44
CA ALA A 35 16.81 13.52 27.19
C ALA A 35 18.23 14.11 27.20
N GLU A 36 19.21 13.28 26.87
CA GLU A 36 20.58 13.73 26.62
C GLU A 36 20.69 14.29 25.20
N PRO A 37 21.39 15.39 24.95
CA PRO A 37 21.52 16.00 23.62
C PRO A 37 22.11 15.02 22.59
N GLU A 38 23.04 14.16 23.00
CA GLU A 38 23.61 13.11 22.14
C GLU A 38 22.59 12.08 21.69
N LYS A 39 21.62 11.71 22.55
CA LYS A 39 20.56 10.74 22.22
C LYS A 39 19.53 11.32 21.23
N LEU A 40 19.47 12.65 21.11
CA LEU A 40 18.54 13.37 20.24
C LEU A 40 19.18 13.76 18.90
N ARG A 41 20.50 13.59 18.73
CA ARG A 41 21.19 13.83 17.47
C ARG A 41 20.84 12.78 16.42
N ILE A 42 20.86 13.20 15.16
CA ILE A 42 20.72 12.30 14.00
C ILE A 42 21.89 11.32 14.03
N TYR A 43 21.61 10.03 13.82
CA TYR A 43 22.64 9.01 13.79
C TYR A 43 23.51 9.17 12.54
N GLU A 44 24.72 9.68 12.72
CA GLU A 44 25.75 9.78 11.68
C GLU A 44 27.12 9.38 12.25
N CYS A 45 27.18 8.21 12.89
CA CYS A 45 28.41 7.68 13.50
C CYS A 45 29.13 8.63 14.48
N GLY A 46 28.38 9.52 15.15
CA GLY A 46 28.94 10.51 16.09
C GLY A 46 29.44 11.80 15.43
N PHE A 47 29.24 11.97 14.12
CA PHE A 47 29.57 13.19 13.39
C PHE A 47 28.36 14.10 13.22
N ASP A 48 28.62 15.40 13.06
CA ASP A 48 27.59 16.35 12.67
C ASP A 48 27.17 16.08 11.22
N PRO A 49 25.87 16.18 10.90
CA PRO A 49 25.38 15.80 9.59
C PRO A 49 26.00 16.64 8.48
N LEU A 50 26.68 15.97 7.55
CA LEU A 50 27.55 16.60 6.55
C LEU A 50 26.78 17.42 5.49
N SER A 51 25.46 17.24 5.36
CA SER A 51 24.67 17.92 4.33
C SER A 51 23.18 17.96 4.65
N THR A 52 22.46 18.87 4.00
CA THR A 52 21.00 18.85 4.01
C THR A 52 20.51 17.59 3.29
N PRO A 53 19.64 16.75 3.90
CA PRO A 53 19.20 15.44 3.37
C PRO A 53 18.26 15.55 2.15
N ARG A 54 18.25 16.69 1.45
CA ARG A 54 17.37 16.99 0.32
C ARG A 54 17.98 16.48 -0.98
N LEU A 55 18.21 15.18 -1.06
CA LEU A 55 18.39 14.52 -2.35
C LEU A 55 17.01 14.43 -3.03
N PRO A 56 16.90 14.78 -4.33
CA PRO A 56 15.66 14.55 -5.05
C PRO A 56 15.37 13.05 -5.04
N PHE A 57 14.18 12.69 -4.56
CA PHE A 57 13.72 11.31 -4.59
C PHE A 57 13.69 10.82 -6.04
N SER A 58 14.14 9.58 -6.24
CA SER A 58 14.12 8.94 -7.55
C SER A 58 12.68 8.83 -8.07
N ILE A 59 12.44 9.34 -9.29
CA ILE A 59 11.15 9.27 -10.02
C ILE A 59 10.68 7.81 -10.19
N LYS A 60 11.60 6.83 -10.07
CA LYS A 60 11.27 5.40 -10.16
C LYS A 60 10.18 4.99 -9.15
N PHE A 61 10.17 5.56 -7.94
CA PHE A 61 9.15 5.23 -6.93
C PHE A 61 7.77 5.77 -7.31
N PHE A 62 7.72 6.93 -7.96
CA PHE A 62 6.48 7.52 -8.47
C PHE A 62 5.87 6.66 -9.58
N LEU A 63 6.68 6.20 -10.53
CA LEU A 63 6.24 5.31 -11.61
C LEU A 63 5.68 3.99 -11.06
N ILE A 64 6.33 3.41 -10.04
CA ILE A 64 5.84 2.20 -9.36
C ILE A 64 4.48 2.46 -8.70
N GLY A 65 4.29 3.62 -8.07
CA GLY A 65 3.02 4.01 -7.43
C GLY A 65 1.86 4.14 -8.43
N ILE A 66 2.08 4.82 -9.56
CA ILE A 66 1.06 4.92 -10.62
C ILE A 66 0.72 3.53 -11.19
N LEU A 67 1.74 2.71 -11.44
CA LEU A 67 1.53 1.38 -11.97
C LEU A 67 0.71 0.49 -11.02
N PHE A 68 1.02 0.56 -9.71
CA PHE A 68 0.25 -0.13 -8.68
C PHE A 68 -1.22 0.34 -8.66
N LEU A 69 -1.47 1.65 -8.76
CA LEU A 69 -2.82 2.20 -8.80
C LEU A 69 -3.63 1.66 -10.00
N ILE A 70 -3.01 1.59 -11.18
CA ILE A 70 -3.68 1.08 -12.39
C ILE A 70 -4.01 -0.40 -12.24
N PHE A 71 -3.09 -1.23 -11.72
CA PHE A 71 -3.35 -2.65 -11.49
C PHE A 71 -4.37 -2.91 -10.38
N ASP A 72 -4.39 -2.11 -9.32
CA ASP A 72 -5.42 -2.22 -8.28
C ASP A 72 -6.82 -1.91 -8.85
N LEU A 73 -6.90 -0.90 -9.71
CA LEU A 73 -8.12 -0.59 -10.46
C LEU A 73 -8.51 -1.73 -11.39
N GLU A 74 -7.57 -2.36 -12.09
CA GLU A 74 -7.84 -3.56 -12.92
C GLU A 74 -8.49 -4.68 -12.11
N ILE A 75 -7.93 -5.02 -10.95
CA ILE A 75 -8.44 -6.08 -10.06
C ILE A 75 -9.84 -5.72 -9.54
N SER A 76 -10.08 -4.45 -9.22
CA SER A 76 -11.39 -3.94 -8.80
C SER A 76 -12.48 -4.18 -9.85
N TYR A 77 -12.15 -4.14 -11.15
CA TYR A 77 -13.08 -4.50 -12.23
C TYR A 77 -13.16 -6.01 -12.50
N ILE A 78 -12.06 -6.76 -12.35
CA ILE A 78 -12.05 -8.22 -12.52
C ILE A 78 -12.92 -8.90 -11.46
N PHE A 79 -12.89 -8.45 -10.21
CA PHE A 79 -13.52 -9.16 -9.11
C PHE A 79 -15.05 -9.31 -9.26
N PRO A 80 -15.83 -8.25 -9.55
CA PRO A 80 -17.26 -8.37 -9.84
C PRO A 80 -17.58 -9.15 -11.13
N TRP A 81 -16.67 -9.12 -12.11
CA TRP A 81 -16.82 -9.88 -13.34
C TRP A 81 -16.69 -11.39 -13.09
N CYS A 82 -15.70 -11.79 -12.28
CA CYS A 82 -15.51 -13.20 -11.89
C CYS A 82 -16.71 -13.74 -11.09
N THR A 83 -17.32 -12.94 -10.21
CA THR A 83 -18.47 -13.40 -9.42
C THR A 83 -19.75 -13.58 -10.24
N THR A 84 -19.87 -12.89 -11.37
CA THR A 84 -21.08 -12.92 -12.21
C THR A 84 -20.96 -13.80 -13.45
N ILE A 85 -19.80 -14.44 -13.68
CA ILE A 85 -19.45 -15.13 -14.94
C ILE A 85 -20.46 -16.16 -15.44
N LYS A 86 -21.21 -16.80 -14.52
CA LYS A 86 -22.24 -17.80 -14.85
C LYS A 86 -23.46 -17.22 -15.57
N GLU A 87 -23.71 -15.92 -15.43
CA GLU A 87 -24.90 -15.23 -15.96
C GLU A 87 -24.54 -14.21 -17.06
N ILE A 88 -23.27 -14.22 -17.51
CA ILE A 88 -22.74 -13.22 -18.45
C ILE A 88 -23.19 -13.54 -19.88
N LYS A 89 -23.81 -12.54 -20.54
CA LYS A 89 -24.03 -12.56 -22.00
C LYS A 89 -22.70 -12.34 -22.73
N TRP A 90 -22.56 -12.93 -23.93
CA TRP A 90 -21.39 -12.81 -24.81
C TRP A 90 -20.82 -11.39 -24.93
N ILE A 91 -21.67 -10.37 -25.02
CA ILE A 91 -21.26 -8.97 -25.10
C ILE A 91 -20.41 -8.54 -23.91
N ARG A 92 -20.85 -8.84 -22.68
CA ARG A 92 -20.14 -8.47 -21.44
C ARG A 92 -18.82 -9.23 -21.29
N PHE A 93 -18.75 -10.46 -21.80
CA PHE A 93 -17.52 -11.23 -21.83
C PHE A 93 -16.48 -10.55 -22.75
N ILE A 94 -16.88 -10.18 -23.98
CA ILE A 94 -15.99 -9.52 -24.94
C ILE A 94 -15.55 -8.14 -24.42
N THR A 95 -16.45 -7.36 -23.82
CA THR A 95 -16.09 -6.05 -23.25
C THR A 95 -15.01 -6.17 -22.18
N MET A 96 -15.11 -7.15 -21.27
CA MET A 96 -14.08 -7.35 -20.25
C MET A 96 -12.77 -7.85 -20.83
N LEU A 97 -12.82 -8.76 -21.81
CA LEU A 97 -11.62 -9.24 -22.51
C LEU A 97 -10.88 -8.09 -23.20
N LEU A 98 -11.61 -7.18 -23.86
CA LEU A 98 -11.05 -6.00 -24.50
C LEU A 98 -10.43 -5.04 -23.47
N PHE A 99 -11.09 -4.83 -22.34
CA PHE A 99 -10.55 -4.02 -21.23
C PHE A 99 -9.21 -4.56 -20.71
N LEU A 100 -9.11 -5.88 -20.46
CA LEU A 100 -7.86 -6.51 -20.02
C LEU A 100 -6.74 -6.41 -21.06
N ILE A 101 -7.07 -6.58 -22.34
CA ILE A 101 -6.09 -6.46 -23.43
C ILE A 101 -5.52 -5.04 -23.49
N ILE A 102 -6.36 -4.01 -23.40
CA ILE A 102 -5.89 -2.61 -23.45
C ILE A 102 -4.92 -2.32 -22.30
N LEU A 103 -5.26 -2.74 -21.07
CA LEU A 103 -4.40 -2.53 -19.91
C LEU A 103 -3.09 -3.34 -20.00
N THR A 104 -3.16 -4.57 -20.47
CA THR A 104 -1.98 -5.42 -20.69
C THR A 104 -1.04 -4.81 -21.74
N ILE A 105 -1.57 -4.26 -22.83
CA ILE A 105 -0.78 -3.56 -23.85
C ILE A 105 -0.10 -2.32 -23.26
N GLY A 106 -0.84 -1.52 -22.47
CA GLY A 106 -0.27 -0.37 -21.78
C GLY A 106 0.88 -0.75 -20.83
N PHE A 107 0.72 -1.85 -20.11
CA PHE A 107 1.78 -2.39 -19.26
C PHE A 107 3.01 -2.86 -20.05
N ILE A 108 2.80 -3.61 -21.13
CA ILE A 108 3.89 -4.07 -22.00
C ILE A 108 4.65 -2.88 -22.59
N TYR A 109 3.96 -1.82 -22.99
CA TYR A 109 4.59 -0.61 -23.51
C TYR A 109 5.53 0.04 -22.50
N GLU A 110 5.06 0.26 -21.26
CA GLU A 110 5.88 0.82 -20.19
C GLU A 110 7.05 -0.10 -19.81
N TRP A 111 6.85 -1.43 -19.87
CA TRP A 111 7.91 -2.40 -19.61
C TRP A 111 9.02 -2.36 -20.66
N LEU A 112 8.66 -2.31 -21.94
CA LEU A 112 9.62 -2.28 -23.03
C LEU A 112 10.37 -0.95 -23.09
N LYS A 113 9.66 0.18 -22.91
CA LYS A 113 10.27 1.52 -22.90
C LYS A 113 11.32 1.71 -21.80
N LYS A 114 11.17 1.02 -20.67
CA LYS A 114 12.12 1.09 -19.55
C LYS A 114 13.39 0.25 -19.77
N LYS A 115 13.42 -0.63 -20.77
CA LYS A 115 14.55 -1.51 -21.04
C LYS A 115 15.67 -0.80 -21.81
N ASP A 116 15.36 0.28 -22.53
CA ASP A 116 16.31 1.21 -23.16
C ASP A 116 16.67 2.37 -22.21
#